data_AF-A0A5S6Q0J6-F1
#
_entry.id   AF-A0A5S6Q0J6-F1
#
_cell.length_a   1.000
_cell.length_b   1.000
_cell.length_c   1.000
_cell.angle_alpha   90.00
_cell.angle_beta   90.00
_cell.angle_gamma   90.00
#
_symmetry.space_group_name_H-M   'P 1'
#
loop_
_entity.id
_entity.type
_entity.pdbx_description
1 polymer ?
#
loop_
_entity_poly.entity_id
_entity_poly.type
_entity_poly.pdbx_seq_one_letter_code
_entity_poly.pdbx_strand_id
1 'polypeptide(L)'
;MTSDLCSYLKSIIQPLTGKRVSHVSNHKDFCSALKPLTIAQNHVMVSYDVKDLFTSIPMAHTLSTLQRLLDSDSTLHQRTSLNPFHIVKLVSFCMNEGNYFRFLDMFYAKTNGAPMGSSLSPVLAEVFMEEFEEMAFNNDCCPVTTILFKRYVDDCFAILEEGDEITLLQHLNSIFPGKIMLTMEKEENNGLPFLDVMVRREESKLTTMVYRKPTHSDRYLHFTSHHPLSVKRGIAIGMIDRALAICDPKHLGSELNHIAKALKLNGYPISLVKSITQQRLQKTRTERIAPHTECPVVTLPYFRGIGERIKRLGLLHDFRVFFKSSPNLRALTRTDKIKGPPEETPEIS
;
A
#
# COMPACT_ATOMS: atom_id res chain seq x y z
N MET A 1 -0.90 -23.16 -9.19
CA MET A 1 0.26 -23.90 -8.65
C MET A 1 1.32 -22.96 -8.05
N THR A 2 1.73 -21.89 -8.75
CA THR A 2 2.76 -20.96 -8.24
C THR A 2 2.33 -20.05 -7.09
N SER A 3 1.02 -19.87 -6.83
CA SER A 3 0.53 -18.93 -5.80
C SER A 3 1.01 -19.25 -4.38
N ASP A 4 1.00 -20.53 -3.97
CA ASP A 4 1.42 -20.93 -2.62
C ASP A 4 2.93 -20.85 -2.48
N LEU A 5 3.67 -21.25 -3.53
CA LEU A 5 5.11 -21.09 -3.62
C LEU A 5 5.53 -19.61 -3.54
N CYS A 6 4.88 -18.72 -4.30
CA CYS A 6 5.12 -17.29 -4.23
C CYS A 6 4.86 -16.73 -2.82
N SER A 7 3.84 -17.24 -2.13
CA SER A 7 3.49 -16.80 -0.78
C SER A 7 4.51 -17.30 0.26
N TYR A 8 5.02 -18.52 0.08
CA TYR A 8 6.11 -19.07 0.88
C TYR A 8 7.42 -18.29 0.67
N LEU A 9 7.84 -18.10 -0.59
CA LEU A 9 9.02 -17.31 -0.95
C LEU A 9 8.93 -15.86 -0.45
N LYS A 10 7.74 -15.25 -0.53
CA LYS A 10 7.48 -13.93 0.05
C LYS A 10 7.85 -13.90 1.54
N SER A 11 7.42 -14.90 2.32
CA SER A 11 7.69 -14.93 3.76
C SER A 11 9.19 -15.01 4.08
N ILE A 12 9.98 -15.62 3.19
CA ILE A 12 11.44 -15.71 3.28
C ILE A 12 12.09 -14.39 2.87
N ILE A 13 11.57 -13.67 1.88
CA ILE A 13 12.28 -12.48 1.33
C ILE A 13 11.85 -11.19 2.04
N GLN A 14 10.60 -11.08 2.47
CA GLN A 14 10.03 -9.87 3.06
C GLN A 14 10.87 -9.24 4.20
N PRO A 15 11.48 -10.02 5.12
CA PRO A 15 12.31 -9.44 6.19
C PRO A 15 13.64 -8.84 5.71
N LEU A 16 14.00 -8.97 4.44
CA LEU A 16 15.21 -8.37 3.86
C LEU A 16 14.99 -6.92 3.41
N THR A 17 13.74 -6.57 3.07
CA THR A 17 13.35 -5.28 2.47
C THR A 17 12.75 -4.31 3.49
N GLY A 18 12.64 -3.03 3.13
CA GLY A 18 12.04 -1.98 3.94
C GLY A 18 12.96 -1.46 5.05
N LYS A 19 14.28 -1.59 4.85
CA LYS A 19 15.29 -1.27 5.87
C LYS A 19 15.97 0.08 5.62
N ARG A 20 15.81 0.66 4.44
CA ARG A 20 16.41 1.96 4.09
C ARG A 20 15.77 3.10 4.89
N VAL A 21 16.56 4.13 5.19
CA VAL A 21 16.09 5.35 5.88
C VAL A 21 15.11 6.16 5.01
N SER A 22 15.22 6.06 3.69
CA SER A 22 14.29 6.62 2.70
C SER A 22 12.92 5.94 2.72
N HIS A 23 12.83 4.68 3.17
CA HIS A 23 11.57 3.93 3.14
C HIS A 23 10.51 4.59 4.02
N VAL A 24 9.30 4.68 3.48
CA VAL A 24 8.09 5.13 4.16
C VAL A 24 7.09 3.99 4.12
N SER A 25 6.59 3.59 5.29
CA SER A 25 5.60 2.51 5.34
C SER A 25 4.14 2.97 5.18
N ASN A 26 3.86 4.24 5.48
CA ASN A 26 2.52 4.85 5.35
C ASN A 26 2.57 6.37 5.53
N HIS A 27 1.44 7.05 5.28
CA HIS A 27 1.32 8.51 5.45
C HIS A 27 1.70 9.03 6.85
N LYS A 28 1.58 8.24 7.93
CA LYS A 28 1.92 8.70 9.30
C LYS A 28 3.42 8.83 9.47
N ASP A 29 4.13 7.83 8.97
CA ASP A 29 5.58 7.79 8.97
C ASP A 29 6.14 8.95 8.12
N PHE A 30 5.56 9.16 6.93
CA PHE A 30 5.87 10.31 6.09
C PHE A 30 5.65 11.65 6.78
N CYS A 31 4.46 11.88 7.34
CA CYS A 31 4.15 13.13 8.06
C CYS A 31 5.10 13.35 9.24
N SER A 32 5.52 12.28 9.92
CA SER A 32 6.47 12.36 11.03
C SER A 32 7.87 12.76 10.57
N ALA A 33 8.30 12.29 9.39
CA ALA A 33 9.57 12.68 8.78
C ALA A 33 9.59 14.15 8.33
N LEU A 34 8.43 14.75 8.00
CA LEU A 34 8.35 16.16 7.57
C LEU A 34 8.37 17.16 8.74
N LYS A 35 7.82 16.79 9.91
CA LYS A 35 7.68 17.69 11.07
C LYS A 35 8.97 18.42 11.53
N PRO A 36 10.14 17.76 11.61
CA PRO A 36 11.35 18.44 12.08
C PRO A 36 12.00 19.33 11.01
N LEU A 37 11.54 19.27 9.76
CA LEU A 37 12.21 19.94 8.66
C LEU A 37 11.87 21.44 8.62
N THR A 38 12.90 22.25 8.43
CA THR A 38 12.79 23.66 8.08
C THR A 38 13.27 23.80 6.65
N ILE A 39 12.49 24.48 5.82
CA ILE A 39 12.78 24.61 4.39
C ILE A 39 13.11 26.06 4.06
N ALA A 40 14.20 26.27 3.31
CA ALA A 40 14.60 27.56 2.80
C ALA A 40 13.78 27.96 1.55
N GLN A 41 13.84 29.25 1.20
CA GLN A 41 13.13 29.77 0.01
C GLN A 41 13.67 29.21 -1.30
N ASN A 42 14.96 28.85 -1.36
CA ASN A 42 15.60 28.26 -2.54
C ASN A 42 15.45 26.73 -2.61
N HIS A 43 14.68 26.11 -1.72
CA HIS A 43 14.40 24.68 -1.82
C HIS A 43 13.08 24.44 -2.55
N VAL A 44 12.98 23.33 -3.26
CA VAL A 44 11.81 22.89 -4.00
C VAL A 44 11.34 21.52 -3.49
N MET A 45 10.02 21.33 -3.41
CA MET A 45 9.43 19.98 -3.24
C MET A 45 9.11 19.39 -4.61
N VAL A 46 9.51 18.13 -4.82
CA VAL A 46 9.23 17.39 -6.05
C VAL A 46 8.84 15.96 -5.73
N SER A 47 7.96 15.39 -6.55
CA SER A 47 7.63 13.97 -6.52
C SER A 47 8.10 13.30 -7.79
N TYR A 48 8.66 12.11 -7.63
CA TYR A 48 9.07 11.27 -8.75
C TYR A 48 8.25 9.99 -8.74
N ASP A 49 7.69 9.62 -9.88
CA ASP A 49 6.88 8.39 -10.03
C ASP A 49 7.51 7.49 -11.09
N VAL A 50 7.69 6.21 -10.76
CA VAL A 50 8.27 5.22 -11.66
C VAL A 50 7.21 4.70 -12.63
N LYS A 51 7.40 4.95 -13.93
CA LYS A 51 6.50 4.45 -14.96
C LYS A 51 6.52 2.93 -15.02
N ASP A 52 5.33 2.35 -14.85
CA ASP A 52 5.06 0.94 -15.08
C ASP A 52 6.03 0.00 -14.33
N LEU A 53 6.36 0.33 -13.07
CA LEU A 53 7.42 -0.34 -12.27
C LEU A 53 7.42 -1.86 -12.46
N PHE A 54 6.29 -2.53 -12.19
CA PHE A 54 6.23 -4.00 -12.22
C PHE A 54 6.58 -4.59 -13.57
N THR A 55 6.18 -3.99 -14.69
CA THR A 55 6.53 -4.49 -16.03
C THR A 55 7.95 -4.12 -16.46
N SER A 56 8.55 -3.14 -15.80
CA SER A 56 9.83 -2.54 -16.16
C SER A 56 11.01 -3.06 -15.34
N ILE A 57 10.78 -3.76 -14.22
CA ILE A 57 11.82 -4.31 -13.34
C ILE A 57 12.83 -5.16 -14.13
N PRO A 58 14.14 -4.81 -14.09
CA PRO A 58 15.24 -5.61 -14.63
C PRO A 58 15.46 -6.91 -13.84
N MET A 59 14.66 -7.94 -14.11
CA MET A 59 14.63 -9.20 -13.35
C MET A 59 16.01 -9.85 -13.14
N ALA A 60 16.89 -9.85 -14.14
CA ALA A 60 18.23 -10.42 -14.01
C ALA A 60 19.05 -9.71 -12.92
N HIS A 61 19.00 -8.37 -12.88
CA HIS A 61 19.68 -7.58 -11.86
C HIS A 61 19.03 -7.81 -10.49
N THR A 62 17.70 -7.77 -10.40
CA THR A 62 16.96 -8.01 -9.15
C THR A 62 17.27 -9.38 -8.54
N LEU A 63 17.38 -10.44 -9.35
CA LEU A 63 17.74 -11.78 -8.87
C LEU A 63 19.17 -11.84 -8.34
N SER A 64 20.11 -11.13 -9.00
CA SER A 64 21.49 -11.01 -8.52
C SER A 64 21.58 -10.26 -7.19
N THR A 65 20.85 -9.15 -7.05
CA THR A 65 20.75 -8.40 -5.79
C THR A 65 20.14 -9.27 -4.69
N LEU A 66 19.04 -9.98 -5.00
CA LEU A 66 18.40 -10.88 -4.06
C LEU A 66 19.35 -11.98 -3.57
N GLN A 67 20.14 -12.57 -4.48
CA GLN A 67 21.17 -13.55 -4.13
C GLN A 67 22.15 -12.97 -3.10
N ARG A 68 22.72 -11.79 -3.38
CA ARG A 68 23.66 -11.09 -2.48
C ARG A 68 23.05 -10.80 -1.10
N LEU A 69 21.79 -10.35 -1.06
CA LEU A 69 21.08 -10.09 0.20
C LEU A 69 20.83 -11.37 1.00
N LEU A 70 20.48 -12.46 0.34
CA LEU A 70 20.27 -13.76 0.99
C LEU A 70 21.59 -14.36 1.51
N ASP A 71 22.68 -14.23 0.75
CA ASP A 71 24.02 -14.68 1.16
C ASP A 71 24.53 -13.92 2.38
N SER A 72 24.15 -12.64 2.51
CA SER A 72 24.54 -11.78 3.64
C SER A 72 23.61 -11.90 4.85
N ASP A 73 22.49 -12.63 4.74
CA ASP A 73 21.50 -12.72 5.80
C ASP A 73 21.81 -13.86 6.78
N SER A 74 22.34 -13.49 7.94
CA SER A 74 22.62 -14.42 9.03
C SER A 74 21.37 -15.11 9.59
N THR A 75 20.16 -14.55 9.41
CA THR A 75 18.92 -15.10 9.97
C THR A 75 18.19 -16.06 9.03
N LEU A 76 18.67 -16.26 7.80
CA LEU A 76 18.00 -17.05 6.76
C LEU A 76 17.64 -18.47 7.23
N HIS A 77 18.58 -19.13 7.93
CA HIS A 77 18.43 -20.50 8.44
C HIS A 77 17.26 -20.68 9.43
N GLN A 78 16.81 -19.60 10.07
CA GLN A 78 15.65 -19.62 10.98
C GLN A 78 14.32 -19.65 10.21
N ARG A 79 14.34 -19.23 8.94
CA ARG A 79 13.16 -19.03 8.11
C ARG A 79 12.96 -20.18 7.12
N THR A 80 14.04 -20.82 6.68
CA THR A 80 13.99 -21.91 5.71
C THR A 80 15.25 -22.78 5.76
N SER A 81 15.13 -24.02 5.29
CA SER A 81 16.25 -24.93 5.02
C SER A 81 16.84 -24.76 3.62
N LEU A 82 16.22 -23.94 2.76
CA LEU A 82 16.71 -23.66 1.42
C LEU A 82 17.93 -22.74 1.48
N ASN A 83 18.95 -23.06 0.68
CA ASN A 83 20.07 -22.15 0.47
C ASN A 83 19.67 -20.98 -0.45
N PRO A 84 20.43 -19.86 -0.44
CA PRO A 84 20.18 -18.71 -1.30
C PRO A 84 19.99 -19.04 -2.79
N PHE A 85 20.85 -19.91 -3.34
CA PHE A 85 20.78 -20.34 -4.74
C PHE A 85 19.43 -20.99 -5.09
N HIS A 86 18.94 -21.91 -4.26
CA HIS A 86 17.64 -22.56 -4.47
C HIS A 86 16.49 -21.56 -4.40
N ILE A 87 16.54 -20.61 -3.46
CA ILE A 87 15.52 -19.56 -3.33
C ILE A 87 15.47 -18.73 -4.61
N VAL A 88 16.61 -18.22 -5.08
CA VAL A 88 16.68 -17.40 -6.30
C VAL A 88 16.23 -18.17 -7.53
N LYS A 89 16.56 -19.46 -7.63
CA LYS A 89 16.09 -20.32 -8.74
C LYS A 89 14.56 -20.48 -8.72
N LEU A 90 13.97 -20.70 -7.55
CA LEU A 90 12.50 -20.78 -7.40
C LEU A 90 11.82 -19.45 -7.70
N VAL A 91 12.43 -18.32 -7.31
CA VAL A 91 11.95 -16.98 -7.66
C VAL A 91 12.00 -16.78 -9.18
N SER A 92 13.12 -17.14 -9.83
CA SER A 92 13.27 -17.07 -11.29
C SER A 92 12.19 -17.90 -11.99
N PHE A 93 11.96 -19.13 -11.54
CA PHE A 93 10.89 -19.98 -12.06
C PHE A 93 9.52 -19.31 -11.90
N CYS A 94 9.21 -18.77 -10.73
CA CYS A 94 7.94 -18.10 -10.46
C CYS A 94 7.75 -16.80 -11.27
N MET A 95 8.83 -16.13 -11.68
CA MET A 95 8.78 -14.83 -12.35
C MET A 95 8.90 -14.93 -13.88
N ASN A 96 9.71 -15.84 -14.39
CA ASN A 96 10.04 -15.93 -15.81
C ASN A 96 9.33 -17.11 -16.49
N GLU A 97 9.32 -18.26 -15.85
CA GLU A 97 8.89 -19.52 -16.49
C GLU A 97 7.45 -19.89 -16.16
N GLY A 98 6.96 -19.56 -14.97
CA GLY A 98 5.65 -19.98 -14.45
C GLY A 98 4.52 -18.98 -14.67
N ASN A 99 4.75 -17.90 -15.42
CA ASN A 99 3.79 -16.81 -15.60
C ASN A 99 3.07 -16.87 -16.95
N TYR A 100 2.16 -17.83 -17.04
CA TYR A 100 1.19 -17.91 -18.14
C TYR A 100 -0.18 -17.45 -17.68
N PHE A 101 -0.89 -16.74 -18.56
CA PHE A 101 -2.31 -16.44 -18.35
C PHE A 101 -3.10 -16.76 -19.61
N ARG A 102 -4.36 -17.16 -19.42
CA ARG A 102 -5.29 -17.44 -20.51
C ARG A 102 -6.16 -16.21 -20.76
N PHE A 103 -6.23 -15.76 -22.01
CA PHE A 103 -7.12 -14.70 -22.46
C PHE A 103 -7.70 -15.07 -23.82
N LEU A 104 -9.03 -15.01 -23.97
CA LEU A 104 -9.73 -15.44 -25.19
C LEU A 104 -9.29 -16.82 -25.71
N ASP A 105 -9.19 -17.79 -24.79
CA ASP A 105 -8.74 -19.17 -25.06
C ASP A 105 -7.33 -19.32 -25.64
N MET A 106 -6.53 -18.25 -25.62
CA MET A 106 -5.10 -18.31 -25.94
C MET A 106 -4.24 -18.16 -24.69
N PHE A 107 -3.10 -18.84 -24.68
CA PHE A 107 -2.11 -18.74 -23.61
C PHE A 107 -1.07 -17.69 -23.96
N TYR A 108 -0.79 -16.81 -23.01
CA TYR A 108 0.22 -15.76 -23.12
C TYR A 108 1.26 -15.93 -22.02
N ALA A 109 2.52 -15.76 -22.38
CA ALA A 109 3.64 -15.69 -21.45
C ALA A 109 4.10 -14.24 -21.31
N LYS A 110 4.38 -13.81 -20.08
CA LYS A 110 4.96 -12.49 -19.85
C LYS A 110 6.47 -12.54 -20.15
N THR A 111 6.95 -11.64 -21.01
CA THR A 111 8.35 -11.66 -21.49
C THR A 111 9.31 -10.87 -20.61
N ASN A 112 8.83 -9.88 -19.85
CA ASN A 112 9.66 -9.02 -18.99
C ASN A 112 8.89 -8.54 -17.76
N GLY A 113 9.64 -8.26 -16.69
CA GLY A 113 9.13 -7.70 -15.43
C GLY A 113 8.38 -8.70 -14.55
N ALA A 114 7.93 -8.23 -13.39
CA ALA A 114 7.19 -9.01 -12.42
C ALA A 114 5.68 -9.06 -12.76
N PRO A 115 5.02 -10.23 -12.66
CA PRO A 115 3.59 -10.39 -12.95
C PRO A 115 2.73 -9.61 -11.94
N MET A 116 1.88 -8.71 -12.43
CA MET A 116 0.91 -8.03 -11.57
C MET A 116 -0.08 -9.04 -11.01
N GLY A 117 -0.17 -9.12 -9.67
CA GLY A 117 -1.07 -10.04 -8.96
C GLY A 117 -0.39 -11.24 -8.30
N SER A 118 0.91 -11.47 -8.54
CA SER A 118 1.69 -12.38 -7.70
C SER A 118 1.97 -11.75 -6.33
N SER A 119 1.87 -12.54 -5.26
CA SER A 119 2.21 -12.09 -3.91
C SER A 119 3.69 -11.74 -3.76
N LEU A 120 4.54 -12.30 -4.62
CA LEU A 120 5.99 -12.12 -4.59
C LEU A 120 6.45 -10.85 -5.34
N SER A 121 5.68 -10.35 -6.30
CA SER A 121 6.06 -9.20 -7.12
C SER A 121 6.28 -7.91 -6.34
N PRO A 122 5.44 -7.52 -5.36
CA PRO A 122 5.70 -6.34 -4.53
C PRO A 122 7.02 -6.43 -3.75
N VAL A 123 7.40 -7.63 -3.30
CA VAL A 123 8.65 -7.81 -2.55
C VAL A 123 9.86 -7.66 -3.46
N LEU A 124 9.80 -8.21 -4.67
CA LEU A 124 10.87 -8.05 -5.66
C LEU A 124 10.99 -6.61 -6.18
N ALA A 125 9.86 -5.91 -6.31
CA ALA A 125 9.86 -4.48 -6.59
C ALA A 125 10.59 -3.71 -5.49
N GLU A 126 10.33 -4.02 -4.21
CA GLU A 126 11.03 -3.38 -3.10
C GLU A 126 12.53 -3.71 -3.08
N VAL A 127 12.94 -4.97 -3.31
CA VAL A 127 14.36 -5.35 -3.44
C VAL A 127 15.04 -4.53 -4.54
N PHE A 128 14.41 -4.42 -5.71
CA PHE A 128 14.96 -3.65 -6.81
C PHE A 128 15.03 -2.16 -6.49
N MET A 129 13.98 -1.58 -5.93
CA MET A 129 13.93 -0.15 -5.62
C MET A 129 14.93 0.25 -4.52
N GLU A 130 15.17 -0.60 -3.52
CA GLU A 130 16.22 -0.33 -2.52
C GLU A 130 17.64 -0.39 -3.09
N GLU A 131 17.90 -1.23 -4.09
CA GLU A 131 19.17 -1.26 -4.80
C GLU A 131 19.31 -0.05 -5.75
N PHE A 132 18.23 0.28 -6.45
CA PHE A 132 18.17 1.45 -7.31
C PHE A 132 18.46 2.73 -6.52
N GLU A 133 17.88 2.87 -5.32
CA GLU A 133 18.19 3.97 -4.40
C GLU A 133 19.65 3.98 -3.97
N GLU A 134 20.22 2.81 -3.63
CA GLU A 134 21.63 2.72 -3.25
C GLU A 134 22.54 3.17 -4.38
N MET A 135 22.27 2.74 -5.60
CA MET A 135 23.02 3.17 -6.78
C MET A 135 22.84 4.67 -7.07
N ALA A 136 21.63 5.21 -6.86
CA ALA A 136 21.33 6.61 -7.11
C ALA A 136 22.01 7.56 -6.12
N PHE A 137 22.02 7.18 -4.83
CA PHE A 137 22.42 8.04 -3.73
C PHE A 137 23.74 7.64 -3.05
N ASN A 138 24.48 6.67 -3.61
CA ASN A 138 25.84 6.42 -3.15
C ASN A 138 26.69 7.69 -3.34
N ASN A 139 27.50 8.03 -2.34
CA ASN A 139 28.15 9.35 -2.21
C ASN A 139 29.02 9.75 -3.41
N ASP A 140 29.51 8.79 -4.19
CA ASP A 140 30.32 9.05 -5.39
C ASP A 140 29.50 9.27 -6.66
N CYS A 141 28.19 9.01 -6.64
CA CYS A 141 27.34 8.94 -7.84
C CYS A 141 26.21 9.97 -7.86
N CYS A 142 25.79 10.53 -6.73
CA CYS A 142 24.69 11.50 -6.71
C CYS A 142 25.19 12.91 -7.09
N PRO A 143 24.69 13.50 -8.19
CA PRO A 143 25.16 14.82 -8.65
C PRO A 143 24.59 15.99 -7.84
N VAL A 144 23.66 15.74 -6.92
CA VAL A 144 22.90 16.76 -6.19
C VAL A 144 22.86 16.47 -4.70
N THR A 145 22.62 17.51 -3.89
CA THR A 145 22.40 17.36 -2.45
C THR A 145 20.90 17.28 -2.15
N THR A 146 20.44 16.16 -1.59
CA THR A 146 19.04 16.00 -1.17
C THR A 146 18.85 16.42 0.29
N ILE A 147 17.97 17.39 0.56
CA ILE A 147 17.57 17.73 1.94
C ILE A 147 16.71 16.63 2.55
N LEU A 148 15.82 16.05 1.74
CA LEU A 148 15.00 14.90 2.11
C LEU A 148 14.78 14.05 0.87
N PHE A 149 14.84 12.74 1.02
CA PHE A 149 14.34 11.78 0.06
C PHE A 149 13.55 10.69 0.79
N LYS A 150 12.31 10.44 0.35
CA LYS A 150 11.40 9.46 0.92
C LYS A 150 10.68 8.68 -0.18
N ARG A 151 10.55 7.36 -0.03
CA ARG A 151 9.91 6.49 -1.01
C ARG A 151 8.84 5.61 -0.37
N TYR A 152 7.70 5.51 -1.05
CA TYR A 152 6.65 4.55 -0.79
C TYR A 152 6.47 3.67 -2.05
N VAL A 153 7.03 2.47 -2.04
CA VAL A 153 7.02 1.56 -3.20
C VAL A 153 7.64 2.20 -4.44
N ASP A 154 6.84 2.68 -5.40
CA ASP A 154 7.20 3.39 -6.63
C ASP A 154 7.16 4.92 -6.52
N ASP A 155 6.39 5.45 -5.57
CA ASP A 155 6.21 6.90 -5.35
C ASP A 155 7.37 7.45 -4.51
N CYS A 156 8.09 8.45 -5.03
CA CYS A 156 9.16 9.14 -4.33
C CYS A 156 8.81 10.61 -4.08
N PHE A 157 9.24 11.14 -2.94
CA PHE A 157 9.14 12.54 -2.54
C PHE A 157 10.54 13.04 -2.18
N ALA A 158 10.93 14.18 -2.73
CA ALA A 158 12.21 14.80 -2.45
C ALA A 158 12.08 16.29 -2.16
N ILE A 159 13.01 16.79 -1.35
CA ILE A 159 13.24 18.22 -1.14
C ILE A 159 14.68 18.48 -1.55
N LEU A 160 14.86 19.39 -2.50
CA LEU A 160 16.12 19.68 -3.19
C LEU A 160 16.34 21.20 -3.23
N GLU A 161 17.53 21.65 -3.62
CA GLU A 161 17.69 23.03 -4.07
C GLU A 161 17.00 23.25 -5.42
N GLU A 162 16.47 24.45 -5.63
CA GLU A 162 15.83 24.81 -6.89
C GLU A 162 16.85 24.80 -8.04
N GLY A 163 16.53 24.04 -9.10
CA GLY A 163 17.40 23.77 -10.24
C GLY A 163 17.91 22.33 -10.26
N ASP A 164 18.08 21.71 -9.09
CA ASP A 164 18.62 20.34 -8.97
C ASP A 164 17.58 19.26 -9.30
N GLU A 165 16.29 19.59 -9.31
CA GLU A 165 15.23 18.61 -9.53
C GLU A 165 15.31 17.93 -10.90
N ILE A 166 15.72 18.68 -11.93
CA ILE A 166 15.90 18.18 -13.30
C ILE A 166 17.16 17.33 -13.38
N THR A 167 18.26 17.78 -12.76
CA THR A 167 19.52 17.06 -12.72
C THR A 167 19.35 15.70 -12.04
N LEU A 168 18.62 15.66 -10.91
CA LEU A 168 18.30 14.41 -10.23
C LEU A 168 17.42 13.51 -11.10
N LEU A 169 16.40 14.04 -11.77
CA LEU A 169 15.55 13.25 -12.67
C LEU A 169 16.38 12.59 -13.79
N GLN A 170 17.26 13.37 -14.43
CA GLN A 170 18.12 12.89 -15.50
C GLN A 170 19.07 11.81 -14.99
N HIS A 171 19.67 12.01 -13.81
CA HIS A 171 20.49 11.02 -13.14
C HIS A 171 19.73 9.73 -12.89
N LEU A 172 18.57 9.78 -12.22
CA LEU A 172 17.74 8.60 -11.93
C LEU A 172 17.35 7.83 -13.20
N ASN A 173 17.01 8.54 -14.27
CA ASN A 173 16.68 7.94 -15.58
C ASN A 173 17.90 7.36 -16.32
N SER A 174 19.12 7.77 -15.97
CA SER A 174 20.35 7.28 -16.59
C SER A 174 20.85 5.95 -15.99
N ILE A 175 20.38 5.57 -14.80
CA ILE A 175 20.86 4.40 -14.07
C ILE A 175 20.48 3.09 -14.80
N PHE A 176 19.24 2.99 -15.28
CA PHE A 176 18.73 1.84 -16.04
C PHE A 176 18.03 2.31 -17.34
N PRO A 177 18.80 2.80 -18.32
CA PRO A 177 18.25 3.48 -19.49
C PRO A 177 17.37 2.53 -20.32
N GLY A 178 16.19 3.00 -20.71
CA GLY A 178 15.22 2.22 -21.50
C GLY A 178 14.50 1.11 -20.72
N LYS A 179 14.78 0.94 -19.43
CA LYS A 179 14.05 0.01 -18.54
C LYS A 179 13.25 0.77 -17.50
N ILE A 180 13.91 1.59 -16.69
CA ILE A 180 13.26 2.41 -15.66
C ILE A 180 13.20 3.85 -16.14
N MET A 181 12.02 4.45 -16.06
CA MET A 181 11.80 5.85 -16.38
C MET A 181 10.90 6.45 -15.32
N LEU A 182 11.37 7.54 -14.72
CA LEU A 182 10.63 8.32 -13.75
C LEU A 182 10.01 9.55 -14.43
N THR A 183 8.83 9.92 -13.95
CA THR A 183 8.25 11.26 -14.16
C THR A 183 8.58 12.16 -12.98
N MET A 184 8.38 13.46 -13.16
CA MET A 184 8.52 14.45 -12.09
C MET A 184 7.27 15.32 -12.08
N GLU A 185 6.73 15.55 -10.88
CA GLU A 185 5.79 16.63 -10.60
C GLU A 185 6.46 17.60 -9.61
N LYS A 186 6.52 18.88 -9.98
CA LYS A 186 7.07 19.94 -9.13
C LYS A 186 5.96 20.58 -8.30
N GLU A 187 6.28 21.09 -7.12
CA GLU A 187 5.30 21.79 -6.30
C GLU A 187 4.64 22.96 -7.06
N GLU A 188 3.34 23.10 -6.87
CA GLU A 188 2.55 24.19 -7.45
C GLU A 188 1.80 24.91 -6.32
N ASN A 189 1.78 26.25 -6.36
CA ASN A 189 1.09 27.07 -5.37
C ASN A 189 1.50 26.76 -3.91
N ASN A 190 2.81 26.52 -3.69
CA ASN A 190 3.41 26.14 -2.41
C ASN A 190 2.87 24.82 -1.85
N GLY A 191 2.47 23.88 -2.71
CA GLY A 191 2.03 22.58 -2.28
C GLY A 191 2.31 21.46 -3.27
N LEU A 192 2.45 20.25 -2.73
CA LEU A 192 2.66 19.05 -3.51
C LEU A 192 1.90 17.89 -2.86
N PRO A 193 1.05 17.16 -3.60
CA PRO A 193 0.46 15.92 -3.12
C PRO A 193 1.49 14.80 -3.09
N PHE A 194 1.47 13.98 -2.03
CA PHE A 194 2.21 12.74 -1.95
C PHE A 194 1.40 11.72 -1.12
N LEU A 195 1.17 10.52 -1.65
CA LEU A 195 0.20 9.57 -1.12
C LEU A 195 -1.20 10.22 -0.95
N ASP A 196 -1.76 10.14 0.25
CA ASP A 196 -3.00 10.77 0.68
C ASP A 196 -2.77 12.08 1.49
N VAL A 197 -1.57 12.66 1.40
CA VAL A 197 -1.13 13.89 2.09
C VAL A 197 -0.92 15.01 1.07
N MET A 198 -1.44 16.20 1.38
CA MET A 198 -1.09 17.44 0.70
C MET A 198 -0.07 18.16 1.59
N VAL A 199 1.17 18.23 1.13
CA VAL A 199 2.24 18.96 1.79
C VAL A 199 2.17 20.40 1.33
N ARG A 200 2.06 21.34 2.26
CA ARG A 200 2.06 22.78 2.00
C ARG A 200 3.21 23.45 2.72
N ARG A 201 3.91 24.28 1.97
CA ARG A 201 4.89 25.22 2.50
C ARG A 201 4.17 26.44 3.05
N GLU A 202 4.41 26.73 4.32
CA GLU A 202 4.01 27.97 4.96
C GLU A 202 5.24 28.61 5.59
N GLU A 203 5.71 29.68 4.95
CA GLU A 203 6.98 30.34 5.27
C GLU A 203 8.15 29.33 5.21
N SER A 204 8.76 29.02 6.35
CA SER A 204 9.88 28.09 6.48
C SER A 204 9.48 26.70 6.99
N LYS A 205 8.18 26.46 7.22
CA LYS A 205 7.68 25.19 7.76
C LYS A 205 6.82 24.45 6.76
N LEU A 206 6.90 23.12 6.81
CA LEU A 206 5.96 22.25 6.13
C LEU A 206 4.78 21.96 7.01
N THR A 207 3.62 21.97 6.39
CA THR A 207 2.38 21.56 7.01
C THR A 207 1.60 20.63 6.10
N THR A 208 0.75 19.83 6.69
CA THR A 208 0.16 18.64 6.11
C THR A 208 -1.34 18.70 6.31
N MET A 209 -2.05 18.32 5.25
CA MET A 209 -3.50 18.18 5.26
C MET A 209 -3.89 17.01 4.38
N VAL A 210 -5.12 16.55 4.51
CA VAL A 210 -5.62 15.45 3.69
C VAL A 210 -5.74 15.87 2.23
N TYR A 211 -5.03 15.17 1.33
CA TYR A 211 -5.20 15.37 -0.11
C TYR A 211 -6.44 14.64 -0.64
N ARG A 212 -7.10 15.27 -1.62
CA ARG A 212 -8.20 14.70 -2.39
C ARG A 212 -7.97 15.07 -3.85
N LYS A 213 -7.96 14.06 -4.74
CA LYS A 213 -7.87 14.29 -6.18
C LYS A 213 -9.03 15.18 -6.65
N PRO A 214 -8.87 16.02 -7.69
CA PRO A 214 -9.95 16.87 -8.21
C PRO A 214 -11.24 16.11 -8.59
N THR A 215 -11.11 14.82 -8.93
CA THR A 215 -12.23 13.93 -9.27
C THR A 215 -12.93 13.30 -8.05
N HIS A 216 -12.51 13.61 -6.82
CA HIS A 216 -13.08 13.07 -5.61
C HIS A 216 -14.51 13.61 -5.39
N SER A 217 -15.50 12.70 -5.38
CA SER A 217 -16.93 13.07 -5.36
C SER A 217 -17.54 13.13 -3.96
N ASP A 218 -16.79 12.83 -2.90
CA ASP A 218 -17.29 12.65 -1.53
C ASP A 218 -18.45 11.63 -1.43
N ARG A 219 -18.58 10.73 -2.41
CA ARG A 219 -19.56 9.64 -2.37
C ARG A 219 -19.00 8.46 -1.60
N TYR A 220 -19.62 8.18 -0.47
CA TYR A 220 -19.31 7.05 0.40
C TYR A 220 -20.49 6.09 0.45
N LEU A 221 -20.34 4.99 1.19
CA LEU A 221 -21.44 4.07 1.40
C LEU A 221 -22.61 4.76 2.10
N HIS A 222 -23.71 4.94 1.38
CA HIS A 222 -24.91 5.59 1.92
C HIS A 222 -25.42 4.88 3.19
N PHE A 223 -25.87 5.63 4.19
CA PHE A 223 -26.21 5.09 5.50
C PHE A 223 -27.39 4.10 5.48
N THR A 224 -28.31 4.22 4.52
CA THR A 224 -29.44 3.29 4.35
C THR A 224 -29.09 2.00 3.60
N SER A 225 -27.85 1.87 3.09
CA SER A 225 -27.42 0.68 2.35
C SER A 225 -27.51 -0.62 3.18
N HIS A 226 -27.58 -1.77 2.49
CA HIS A 226 -27.70 -3.09 3.10
C HIS A 226 -26.35 -3.62 3.63
N HIS A 227 -25.74 -2.88 4.55
CA HIS A 227 -24.47 -3.23 5.18
C HIS A 227 -24.57 -3.15 6.70
N PRO A 228 -23.79 -3.96 7.44
CA PRO A 228 -23.73 -3.90 8.88
C PRO A 228 -23.36 -2.49 9.38
N LEU A 229 -23.92 -2.09 10.52
CA LEU A 229 -23.59 -0.80 11.14
C LEU A 229 -22.09 -0.64 11.42
N SER A 230 -21.36 -1.74 11.68
CA SER A 230 -19.90 -1.71 11.89
C SER A 230 -19.14 -1.23 10.66
N VAL A 231 -19.60 -1.57 9.44
CA VAL A 231 -18.97 -1.11 8.19
C VAL A 231 -19.18 0.38 8.01
N LYS A 232 -20.42 0.86 8.21
CA LYS A 232 -20.77 2.29 8.12
C LYS A 232 -19.99 3.11 9.16
N ARG A 233 -19.95 2.65 10.42
CA ARG A 233 -19.12 3.26 11.46
C ARG A 233 -17.64 3.24 11.09
N GLY A 234 -17.15 2.15 10.50
CA GLY A 234 -15.77 1.99 10.05
C GLY A 234 -15.34 3.05 9.04
N ILE A 235 -16.24 3.45 8.12
CA ILE A 235 -15.97 4.53 7.16
C ILE A 235 -15.76 5.86 7.88
N ALA A 236 -16.69 6.24 8.76
CA ALA A 236 -16.56 7.47 9.54
C ALA A 236 -15.30 7.48 10.41
N ILE A 237 -15.01 6.35 11.08
CA ILE A 237 -13.80 6.17 11.90
C ILE A 237 -12.55 6.32 11.03
N GLY A 238 -12.47 5.65 9.88
CA GLY A 238 -11.32 5.71 8.99
C GLY A 238 -11.05 7.11 8.44
N MET A 239 -12.10 7.84 8.07
CA MET A 239 -11.97 9.24 7.64
C MET A 239 -11.40 10.13 8.74
N ILE A 240 -11.93 10.01 9.97
CA ILE A 240 -11.48 10.80 11.13
C ILE A 240 -10.06 10.39 11.53
N ASP A 241 -9.74 9.10 11.57
CA ASP A 241 -8.40 8.61 11.91
C ASP A 241 -7.35 9.09 10.92
N ARG A 242 -7.69 9.11 9.63
CA ARG A 242 -6.83 9.67 8.60
C ARG A 242 -6.61 11.17 8.80
N ALA A 243 -7.65 11.93 9.09
CA ALA A 243 -7.53 13.35 9.40
C ALA A 243 -6.64 13.60 10.63
N LEU A 244 -6.82 12.82 11.70
CA LEU A 244 -5.99 12.94 12.92
C LEU A 244 -4.53 12.56 12.69
N ALA A 245 -4.27 11.66 11.74
CA ALA A 245 -2.93 11.19 11.45
C ALA A 245 -2.16 12.11 10.51
N ILE A 246 -2.87 12.77 9.58
CA ILE A 246 -2.29 13.57 8.51
C ILE A 246 -2.34 15.07 8.81
N CYS A 247 -3.42 15.60 9.36
CA CYS A 247 -3.59 17.05 9.44
C CYS A 247 -2.78 17.66 10.60
N ASP A 248 -2.12 18.78 10.30
CA ASP A 248 -1.64 19.68 11.33
C ASP A 248 -2.80 20.30 12.13
N PRO A 249 -2.58 20.68 13.41
CA PRO A 249 -3.64 21.17 14.30
C PRO A 249 -4.50 22.30 13.72
N LYS A 250 -3.89 23.20 12.94
CA LYS A 250 -4.58 24.30 12.25
C LYS A 250 -5.58 23.85 11.17
N HIS A 251 -5.30 22.74 10.48
CA HIS A 251 -6.09 22.23 9.36
C HIS A 251 -7.05 21.12 9.79
N LEU A 252 -6.88 20.58 10.98
CA LEU A 252 -7.72 19.50 11.50
C LEU A 252 -9.19 19.93 11.63
N GLY A 253 -9.46 21.14 12.09
CA GLY A 253 -10.84 21.63 12.28
C GLY A 253 -11.62 21.73 10.97
N SER A 254 -11.02 22.30 9.92
CA SER A 254 -11.64 22.39 8.59
C SER A 254 -11.85 21.02 7.97
N GLU A 255 -10.89 20.10 8.14
CA GLU A 255 -10.99 18.73 7.67
C GLU A 255 -12.12 17.95 8.37
N LEU A 256 -12.26 18.06 9.70
CA LEU A 256 -13.35 17.42 10.43
C LEU A 256 -14.72 17.97 10.02
N ASN A 257 -14.81 19.26 9.74
CA ASN A 257 -16.04 19.88 9.21
C ASN A 257 -16.38 19.36 7.81
N HIS A 258 -15.38 19.19 6.94
CA HIS A 258 -15.56 18.57 5.63
C HIS A 258 -16.09 17.14 5.77
N ILE A 259 -15.45 16.32 6.60
CA ILE A 259 -15.86 14.93 6.87
C ILE A 259 -17.32 14.88 7.35
N ALA A 260 -17.69 15.76 8.29
CA ALA A 260 -19.05 15.82 8.81
C ALA A 260 -20.08 16.19 7.71
N LYS A 261 -19.74 17.15 6.83
CA LYS A 261 -20.58 17.54 5.69
C LYS A 261 -20.73 16.39 4.70
N ALA A 262 -19.63 15.74 4.32
CA ALA A 262 -19.62 14.61 3.39
C ALA A 262 -20.47 13.44 3.94
N LEU A 263 -20.25 13.03 5.19
CA LEU A 263 -21.04 11.96 5.81
C LEU A 263 -22.54 12.31 5.90
N LYS A 264 -22.88 13.56 6.22
CA LYS A 264 -24.26 14.03 6.23
C LYS A 264 -24.91 13.90 4.85
N LEU A 265 -24.21 14.28 3.78
CA LEU A 265 -24.69 14.12 2.40
C LEU A 265 -24.88 12.64 2.01
N ASN A 266 -24.15 11.73 2.64
CA ASN A 266 -24.30 10.28 2.49
C ASN A 266 -25.33 9.68 3.47
N GLY A 267 -26.17 10.50 4.10
CA GLY A 267 -27.28 10.07 4.95
C GLY A 267 -26.91 9.66 6.37
N TYR A 268 -25.68 9.91 6.82
CA TYR A 268 -25.25 9.54 8.18
C TYR A 268 -25.91 10.46 9.24
N PRO A 269 -26.44 9.90 10.34
CA PRO A 269 -27.00 10.70 11.43
C PRO A 269 -25.94 11.62 12.06
N ILE A 270 -26.27 12.90 12.23
CA ILE A 270 -25.35 13.91 12.77
C ILE A 270 -24.88 13.53 14.20
N SER A 271 -25.79 13.01 15.03
CA SER A 271 -25.47 12.56 16.39
C SER A 271 -24.44 11.42 16.40
N LEU A 272 -24.55 10.49 15.44
CA LEU A 272 -23.59 9.40 15.27
C LEU A 272 -22.22 9.94 14.87
N VAL A 273 -22.15 10.84 13.89
CA VAL A 273 -20.88 11.42 13.44
C VAL A 273 -20.22 12.19 14.57
N LYS A 274 -20.97 13.07 15.27
CA LYS A 274 -20.45 13.83 16.43
C LYS A 274 -19.93 12.91 17.53
N SER A 275 -20.69 11.87 17.88
CA SER A 275 -20.27 10.88 18.89
C SER A 275 -18.98 10.16 18.50
N ILE A 276 -18.84 9.76 17.23
CA ILE A 276 -17.61 9.13 16.73
C ILE A 276 -16.45 10.12 16.79
N THR A 277 -16.62 11.35 16.28
CA THR A 277 -15.57 12.38 16.30
C THR A 277 -15.09 12.65 17.72
N GLN A 278 -16.01 12.89 18.66
CA GLN A 278 -15.67 13.10 20.06
C GLN A 278 -14.93 11.89 20.66
N GLN A 279 -15.41 10.68 20.39
CA GLN A 279 -14.76 9.46 20.87
C GLN A 279 -13.34 9.30 20.31
N ARG A 280 -13.07 9.67 19.05
CA ARG A 280 -11.74 9.56 18.45
C ARG A 280 -10.80 10.66 18.96
N LEU A 281 -11.30 11.87 19.19
CA LEU A 281 -10.53 12.98 19.77
C LEU A 281 -10.14 12.72 21.23
N GLN A 282 -11.02 12.08 22.01
CA GLN A 282 -10.78 11.76 23.42
C GLN A 282 -9.98 10.47 23.63
N LYS A 283 -9.85 9.61 22.60
CA LYS A 283 -9.22 8.31 22.76
C LYS A 283 -7.69 8.40 22.77
N THR A 284 -7.14 8.30 23.98
CA THR A 284 -6.10 7.32 24.30
C THR A 284 -6.57 5.96 23.78
N ARG A 285 -5.75 5.29 22.96
CA ARG A 285 -6.05 3.98 22.39
C ARG A 285 -6.13 2.94 23.52
N THR A 286 -7.26 2.83 24.21
CA THR A 286 -7.55 1.63 25.01
C THR A 286 -7.81 0.53 23.99
N GLU A 287 -6.75 -0.21 23.68
CA GLU A 287 -6.89 -1.50 23.04
C GLU A 287 -7.77 -2.33 23.96
N ARG A 288 -9.04 -2.51 23.57
CA ARG A 288 -9.82 -3.61 24.13
C ARG A 288 -9.19 -4.87 23.55
N ILE A 289 -8.18 -5.38 24.25
CA ILE A 289 -7.74 -6.76 24.11
C ILE A 289 -8.98 -7.57 24.46
N ALA A 290 -9.72 -8.00 23.44
CA ALA A 290 -10.74 -9.01 23.65
C ALA A 290 -9.98 -10.26 24.09
N PRO A 291 -10.36 -10.90 25.20
CA PRO A 291 -9.72 -12.15 25.60
C PRO A 291 -9.77 -13.12 24.41
N HIS A 292 -8.65 -13.77 24.14
CA HIS A 292 -8.56 -14.87 23.20
C HIS A 292 -9.31 -16.07 23.78
N THR A 293 -10.64 -16.01 23.74
CA THR A 293 -11.47 -17.17 24.01
C THR A 293 -11.56 -17.95 22.70
N GLU A 294 -11.10 -19.20 22.69
CA GLU A 294 -11.35 -20.17 21.62
C GLU A 294 -12.86 -20.40 21.52
N CYS A 295 -13.49 -19.58 20.70
CA CYS A 295 -14.94 -19.48 20.59
C CYS A 295 -15.31 -19.71 19.13
N PRO A 296 -16.25 -20.64 18.83
CA PRO A 296 -16.57 -21.02 17.46
C PRO A 296 -16.97 -19.81 16.63
N VAL A 297 -16.44 -19.75 15.40
CA VAL A 297 -16.61 -18.60 14.50
C VAL A 297 -17.56 -18.96 13.37
N VAL A 298 -18.67 -18.23 13.25
CA VAL A 298 -19.66 -18.38 12.19
C VAL A 298 -19.57 -17.20 11.23
N THR A 299 -19.42 -17.49 9.93
CA THR A 299 -19.39 -16.46 8.88
C THR A 299 -20.59 -16.60 7.95
N LEU A 300 -21.43 -15.57 7.87
CA LEU A 300 -22.64 -15.59 7.03
C LEU A 300 -22.81 -14.29 6.22
N PRO A 301 -23.57 -14.30 5.11
CA PRO A 301 -23.93 -13.08 4.41
C PRO A 301 -24.71 -12.13 5.33
N TYR A 302 -24.48 -10.82 5.21
CA TYR A 302 -25.27 -9.87 6.00
C TYR A 302 -26.68 -9.74 5.44
N PHE A 303 -27.67 -10.04 6.29
CA PHE A 303 -29.08 -9.74 6.05
C PHE A 303 -29.60 -8.80 7.13
N ARG A 304 -30.05 -7.61 6.74
CA ARG A 304 -30.59 -6.61 7.67
C ARG A 304 -31.72 -7.21 8.52
N GLY A 305 -31.66 -7.02 9.84
CA GLY A 305 -32.63 -7.52 10.81
C GLY A 305 -32.29 -8.92 11.32
N ILE A 306 -31.95 -9.85 10.43
CA ILE A 306 -31.58 -11.23 10.80
C ILE A 306 -30.14 -11.27 11.32
N GLY A 307 -29.20 -10.64 10.61
CA GLY A 307 -27.79 -10.61 10.97
C GLY A 307 -27.57 -10.06 12.38
N GLU A 308 -28.21 -8.95 12.74
CA GLU A 308 -28.12 -8.37 14.09
C GLU A 308 -28.70 -9.27 15.18
N ARG A 309 -29.72 -10.08 14.86
CA ARG A 309 -30.28 -11.05 15.81
C ARG A 309 -29.32 -12.23 16.00
N ILE A 310 -28.78 -12.77 14.91
CA ILE A 310 -27.77 -13.85 14.95
C ILE A 310 -26.52 -13.40 15.71
N LYS A 311 -26.05 -12.17 15.48
CA LYS A 311 -24.90 -11.63 16.22
C LYS A 311 -25.19 -11.47 17.72
N ARG A 312 -26.42 -11.11 18.10
CA ARG A 312 -26.85 -11.07 19.51
C ARG A 312 -26.92 -12.46 20.12
N LEU A 313 -27.43 -13.46 19.39
CA LEU A 313 -27.40 -14.86 19.82
C LEU A 313 -25.96 -15.35 20.04
N GLY A 314 -25.03 -14.98 19.16
CA GLY A 314 -23.62 -15.31 19.33
C GLY A 314 -23.02 -14.79 20.63
N LEU A 315 -23.38 -13.57 21.05
CA LEU A 315 -22.97 -13.01 22.34
C LEU A 315 -23.61 -13.70 23.55
N LEU A 316 -24.76 -14.37 23.36
CA LEU A 316 -25.49 -15.08 24.44
C LEU A 316 -25.07 -16.54 24.57
N HIS A 317 -24.60 -17.15 23.47
CA HIS A 317 -24.30 -18.59 23.38
C HIS A 317 -22.83 -18.85 23.03
N ASP A 318 -21.94 -17.92 23.37
CA ASP A 318 -20.49 -18.04 23.19
C ASP A 318 -20.05 -18.51 21.80
N PHE A 319 -20.56 -17.86 20.74
CA PHE A 319 -20.03 -17.98 19.38
C PHE A 319 -19.87 -16.62 18.69
N ARG A 320 -18.83 -16.45 17.87
CA ARG A 320 -18.53 -15.18 17.20
C ARG A 320 -19.10 -15.16 15.79
N VAL A 321 -19.82 -14.09 15.46
CA VAL A 321 -20.44 -13.93 14.15
C VAL A 321 -19.72 -12.85 13.35
N PHE A 322 -19.24 -13.23 12.16
CA PHE A 322 -18.73 -12.30 11.15
C PHE A 322 -19.63 -12.29 9.92
N PHE A 323 -19.71 -11.13 9.28
CA PHE A 323 -20.50 -10.98 8.07
C PHE A 323 -19.60 -10.89 6.84
N LYS A 324 -19.93 -11.70 5.82
CA LYS A 324 -19.37 -11.54 4.48
C LYS A 324 -20.32 -10.72 3.60
N SER A 325 -19.76 -10.01 2.63
CA SER A 325 -20.54 -9.43 1.55
C SER A 325 -21.24 -10.55 0.76
N SER A 326 -22.47 -10.28 0.30
CA SER A 326 -23.14 -11.16 -0.65
C SER A 326 -22.31 -11.28 -1.93
N PRO A 327 -22.37 -12.41 -2.66
CA PRO A 327 -21.72 -12.54 -3.95
C PRO A 327 -22.12 -11.36 -4.85
N ASN A 328 -21.15 -10.65 -5.41
CA ASN A 328 -21.46 -9.60 -6.39
C ASN A 328 -21.92 -10.25 -7.71
N LEU A 329 -22.63 -9.49 -8.55
CA LEU A 329 -23.08 -9.96 -9.87
C LEU A 329 -21.93 -10.60 -10.65
N ARG A 330 -20.74 -9.99 -10.61
CA ARG A 330 -19.53 -10.54 -11.22
C ARG A 330 -19.19 -11.96 -10.73
N ALA A 331 -19.33 -12.26 -9.44
CA ALA A 331 -19.08 -13.58 -8.89
C ALA A 331 -20.19 -14.59 -9.25
N LEU A 332 -21.41 -14.11 -9.53
CA LEU A 332 -22.54 -14.93 -9.97
C LEU A 332 -22.53 -15.18 -11.49
N THR A 333 -21.92 -14.28 -12.27
CA THR A 333 -21.93 -14.32 -13.75
C THR A 333 -20.60 -14.69 -14.38
N ARG A 334 -19.51 -14.82 -13.62
CA ARG A 334 -18.20 -15.25 -14.13
C ARG A 334 -18.18 -16.77 -14.35
N THR A 335 -17.95 -17.17 -15.61
CA THR A 335 -17.68 -18.56 -16.04
C THR A 335 -16.18 -18.85 -16.23
N ASP A 336 -15.31 -17.85 -16.05
CA ASP A 336 -13.89 -17.88 -16.38
C ASP A 336 -12.98 -18.45 -15.27
N LYS A 337 -13.55 -18.76 -14.10
CA LYS A 337 -12.93 -19.63 -13.08
C LYS A 337 -13.78 -20.88 -12.86
N ILE A 338 -13.98 -21.67 -13.91
CA ILE A 338 -14.36 -23.08 -13.72
C ILE A 338 -13.19 -23.71 -12.95
N LYS A 339 -13.43 -24.11 -11.70
CA LYS A 339 -12.57 -25.11 -11.06
C LYS A 339 -12.77 -26.37 -11.88
N GLY A 340 -11.77 -26.76 -12.67
CA GLY A 340 -11.78 -28.04 -13.35
C GLY A 340 -11.94 -29.18 -12.34
N PRO A 341 -12.51 -30.33 -12.74
CA PRO A 341 -12.54 -31.51 -11.90
C PRO A 341 -11.10 -31.90 -11.49
N PRO A 342 -10.91 -32.52 -10.32
CA PRO A 342 -9.58 -32.87 -9.80
C PRO A 342 -8.78 -33.84 -10.69
N GLU A 343 -9.42 -34.44 -11.68
CA GLU A 343 -8.89 -35.56 -12.49
C GLU A 343 -8.16 -35.13 -13.77
N GLU A 344 -8.04 -33.82 -14.05
CA GLU A 344 -7.29 -33.29 -15.20
C GLU A 344 -6.09 -32.41 -14.78
N THR A 345 -5.34 -32.82 -13.76
CA THR A 345 -3.94 -32.40 -13.64
C THR A 345 -3.08 -33.39 -14.42
N PRO A 346 -2.24 -32.96 -15.37
CA PRO A 346 -1.30 -33.87 -16.01
C PRO A 346 -0.38 -34.44 -14.93
N GLU A 347 -0.49 -35.74 -14.68
CA GLU A 347 0.58 -36.51 -14.07
C GLU A 347 1.79 -36.41 -15.00
N ILE A 348 2.87 -35.80 -14.52
CA ILE A 348 4.17 -35.85 -15.20
C ILE A 348 4.98 -36.91 -14.46
N SER A 349 5.10 -38.07 -15.12
CA SER A 349 6.12 -39.10 -14.89
C SER A 349 7.52 -38.57 -15.13
#